data_AF-A0A067P8M4-F1
#
_entry.id   AF-A0A067P8M4-F1
#
_cell.length_a   1.000
_cell.length_b   1.000
_cell.length_c   1.000
_cell.angle_alpha   90.00
_cell.angle_beta   90.00
_cell.angle_gamma   90.00
#
_symmetry.space_group_name_H-M   'P 1'
#
loop_
_entity.id
_entity.type
_entity.pdbx_description
1 polymer ?
#
loop_
_entity_poly.entity_id
_entity_poly.type
_entity_poly.pdbx_seq_one_letter_code
_entity_poly.pdbx_strand_id
1 'polypeptide(L)'
;MHQALPHLSRNFQRSIFSCATFNFGPNVQTFAHRDTLNLAYGWCSITALGWFDHTKGGHLVLWDARVIIEFPAGSTILVPSSAILHSNISVQQDEERASFTQYCAGGIFRWVDNGCRTKAEFQRSDFSAYSRSMEDRAQGWQNGLRLFSTLEEMKSYI
;
A
#
# COMPACT_ATOMS: atom_id res chain seq x y z
N MET A 1 -9.85 3.99 14.92
CA MET A 1 -8.97 5.19 14.90
C MET A 1 -9.74 6.48 15.14
N HIS A 2 -10.60 6.98 14.23
CA HIS A 2 -11.29 8.27 14.41
C HIS A 2 -12.18 8.37 15.66
N GLN A 3 -12.77 7.27 16.14
CA GLN A 3 -13.48 7.27 17.43
C GLN A 3 -12.54 7.53 18.62
N ALA A 4 -11.32 7.00 18.58
CA ALA A 4 -10.33 7.18 19.65
C ALA A 4 -9.56 8.52 19.52
N LEU A 5 -9.42 9.02 18.30
CA LEU A 5 -8.72 10.27 17.99
C LEU A 5 -9.62 11.16 17.09
N PRO A 6 -10.66 11.80 17.66
CA PRO A 6 -11.67 12.52 16.89
C PRO A 6 -11.13 13.79 16.21
N HIS A 7 -9.96 14.29 16.63
CA HIS A 7 -9.30 15.44 16.03
C HIS A 7 -8.58 15.11 14.71
N LEU A 8 -8.42 13.82 14.37
CA LEU A 8 -7.77 13.43 13.11
C LEU A 8 -8.68 13.69 11.92
N SER A 9 -8.13 14.37 10.91
CA SER A 9 -8.77 14.61 9.63
C SER A 9 -8.22 13.67 8.56
N ARG A 10 -9.04 13.32 7.57
CA ARG A 10 -8.58 12.56 6.39
C ARG A 10 -7.75 13.47 5.48
N ASN A 11 -6.75 12.90 4.79
CA ASN A 11 -5.96 13.62 3.79
C ASN A 11 -6.86 14.17 2.66
N PHE A 12 -7.83 13.36 2.23
CA PHE A 12 -8.81 13.74 1.20
C PHE A 12 -10.20 13.25 1.62
N GLN A 13 -11.25 14.04 1.33
CA GLN A 13 -12.63 13.73 1.73
C GLN A 13 -13.11 12.37 1.22
N ARG A 14 -12.71 12.01 -0.01
CA ARG A 14 -13.12 10.78 -0.69
C ARG A 14 -12.02 9.70 -0.73
N SER A 15 -11.07 9.75 0.19
CA SER A 15 -10.04 8.71 0.33
C SER A 15 -10.27 7.86 1.58
N ILE A 16 -10.02 6.56 1.46
CA ILE A 16 -10.01 5.61 2.57
C ILE A 16 -8.60 5.43 3.18
N PHE A 17 -7.57 5.97 2.53
CA PHE A 17 -6.19 5.79 2.93
C PHE A 17 -5.78 6.80 4.01
N SER A 18 -5.00 6.34 5.00
CA SER A 18 -4.51 7.18 6.09
C SER A 18 -3.29 8.02 5.68
N CYS A 19 -2.57 7.63 4.63
CA CYS A 19 -1.34 8.25 4.19
C CYS A 19 -1.39 8.53 2.68
N ALA A 20 -0.69 9.57 2.25
CA ALA A 20 -0.51 9.89 0.84
C ALA A 20 0.84 10.56 0.59
N THR A 21 1.44 10.29 -0.57
CA THR A 21 2.74 10.84 -0.97
C THR A 21 2.66 11.33 -2.42
N PHE A 22 3.20 12.53 -2.67
CA PHE A 22 3.47 13.02 -4.01
C PHE A 22 4.97 12.86 -4.29
N ASN A 23 5.30 12.02 -5.26
CA ASN A 23 6.66 11.89 -5.77
C ASN A 23 6.78 12.84 -6.96
N PHE A 24 7.49 13.94 -6.77
CA PHE A 24 7.65 14.97 -7.81
C PHE A 24 8.78 14.61 -8.79
N GLY A 25 8.58 15.00 -10.05
CA GLY A 25 9.44 14.71 -11.20
C GLY A 25 10.77 15.47 -11.24
N PRO A 26 11.44 15.53 -12.41
CA PRO A 26 10.92 15.14 -13.72
C PRO A 26 11.01 13.64 -14.04
N ASN A 27 11.84 12.85 -13.36
CA ASN A 27 11.99 11.42 -13.67
C ASN A 27 11.91 10.57 -12.41
N VAL A 28 10.70 10.48 -11.82
CA VAL A 28 10.46 9.61 -10.68
C VAL A 28 10.63 8.16 -11.11
N GLN A 29 11.70 7.55 -10.64
CA GLN A 29 11.96 6.13 -10.74
C GLN A 29 12.25 5.50 -9.37
N THR A 30 12.11 4.18 -9.28
CA THR A 30 12.38 3.44 -8.03
C THR A 30 13.20 2.20 -8.33
N PHE A 31 14.13 1.86 -7.46
CA PHE A 31 14.69 0.51 -7.43
C PHE A 31 13.64 -0.52 -7.00
N ALA A 32 13.89 -1.80 -7.25
CA ALA A 32 13.02 -2.88 -6.78
C ALA A 32 12.93 -2.85 -5.24
N HIS A 33 11.70 -2.73 -4.71
CA HIS A 33 11.46 -2.64 -3.28
C HIS A 33 10.10 -3.23 -2.90
N ARG A 34 9.92 -3.39 -1.57
CA ARG A 34 8.62 -3.63 -0.93
C ARG A 34 8.40 -2.50 0.06
N ASP A 35 7.18 -2.00 0.15
CA ASP A 35 6.82 -1.01 1.17
C ASP A 35 6.58 -1.70 2.51
N THR A 36 7.64 -2.19 3.15
CA THR A 36 7.57 -3.08 4.32
C THR A 36 6.88 -2.49 5.54
N LEU A 37 6.67 -1.17 5.58
CA LEU A 37 5.94 -0.48 6.64
C LEU A 37 4.42 -0.40 6.40
N ASN A 38 3.97 -0.68 5.18
CA ASN A 38 2.55 -0.68 4.83
C ASN A 38 1.86 -1.93 5.37
N LEU A 39 0.52 -1.89 5.36
CA LEU A 39 -0.28 -3.06 5.71
C LEU A 39 -0.03 -4.17 4.67
N ALA A 40 0.47 -5.33 5.12
CA ALA A 40 0.91 -6.42 4.25
C ALA A 40 -0.15 -6.90 3.25
N TYR A 41 -1.39 -7.04 3.73
CA TYR A 41 -2.55 -7.42 2.93
C TYR A 41 -3.40 -6.22 2.48
N GLY A 42 -2.91 -5.00 2.70
CA GLY A 42 -3.59 -3.78 2.29
C GLY A 42 -3.26 -3.39 0.86
N TRP A 43 -4.20 -2.72 0.21
CA TRP A 43 -3.96 -2.09 -1.08
C TRP A 43 -3.18 -0.78 -0.91
N CYS A 44 -2.32 -0.48 -1.87
CA CYS A 44 -1.76 0.84 -2.09
C CYS A 44 -2.20 1.31 -3.48
N SER A 45 -2.71 2.53 -3.54
CA SER A 45 -3.10 3.19 -4.78
C SER A 45 -1.90 3.94 -5.33
N ILE A 46 -1.56 3.71 -6.59
CA ILE A 46 -0.49 4.42 -7.29
C ILE A 46 -1.12 5.04 -8.53
N THR A 47 -0.98 6.34 -8.68
CA THR A 47 -1.41 7.09 -9.86
C THR A 47 -0.17 7.63 -10.56
N ALA A 48 0.04 7.26 -11.82
CA ALA A 48 1.10 7.85 -12.64
C ALA A 48 0.69 9.27 -13.06
N LEU A 49 1.62 10.22 -12.94
CA LEU A 49 1.43 11.61 -13.32
C LEU A 49 2.52 12.03 -14.29
N GLY A 50 2.31 13.16 -14.97
CA GLY A 50 3.26 13.74 -15.92
C GLY A 50 2.84 13.52 -17.37
N TRP A 51 3.82 13.61 -18.27
CA TRP A 51 3.66 13.44 -19.71
C TRP A 51 4.83 12.62 -20.25
N PHE A 52 4.53 11.42 -20.74
CA PHE A 52 5.50 10.46 -21.27
C PHE A 52 4.80 9.44 -22.17
N ASP A 53 5.55 8.83 -23.10
CA ASP A 53 5.11 7.71 -23.91
C ASP A 53 5.17 6.41 -23.10
N HIS A 54 4.01 6.01 -22.56
CA HIS A 54 3.89 4.83 -21.70
C HIS A 54 4.16 3.48 -22.41
N THR A 55 4.36 3.49 -23.73
CA THR A 55 4.76 2.30 -24.51
C THR A 55 6.28 2.14 -24.57
N LYS A 56 7.03 3.20 -24.20
CA LYS A 56 8.50 3.27 -24.26
C LYS A 56 9.18 3.44 -22.91
N GLY A 57 8.44 3.72 -21.84
CA GLY A 57 9.01 4.02 -20.53
C GLY A 57 7.96 4.20 -19.44
N GLY A 58 8.41 4.44 -18.21
CA GLY A 58 7.52 4.69 -17.06
C GLY A 58 6.71 3.48 -16.58
N HIS A 59 6.96 2.29 -17.14
CA HIS A 59 6.26 1.04 -16.83
C HIS A 59 6.37 0.67 -15.35
N LEU A 60 5.36 -0.04 -14.84
CA LEU A 60 5.40 -0.69 -13.55
C LEU A 60 5.91 -2.13 -13.72
N VAL A 61 6.87 -2.53 -12.88
CA VAL A 61 7.42 -3.88 -12.85
C VAL A 61 6.93 -4.57 -11.59
N LEU A 62 6.24 -5.70 -11.73
CA LEU A 62 5.85 -6.59 -10.64
C LEU A 62 6.74 -7.84 -10.70
N TRP A 63 7.84 -7.81 -9.96
CA TRP A 63 8.92 -8.79 -10.07
C TRP A 63 8.48 -10.20 -9.67
N ASP A 64 7.75 -10.34 -8.56
CA ASP A 64 7.28 -11.64 -8.08
C ASP A 64 6.27 -12.28 -9.05
N ALA A 65 5.49 -11.45 -9.75
CA ALA A 65 4.54 -11.90 -10.78
C ALA A 65 5.19 -12.10 -12.16
N ARG A 66 6.44 -11.65 -12.36
CA ARG A 66 7.13 -11.62 -13.66
C ARG A 66 6.34 -10.88 -14.74
N VAL A 67 5.70 -9.78 -14.35
CA VAL A 67 4.88 -8.95 -15.25
C VAL A 67 5.47 -7.54 -15.32
N ILE A 68 5.53 -7.00 -16.53
CA ILE A 68 5.76 -5.58 -16.80
C ILE A 68 4.45 -5.02 -17.35
N ILE A 69 4.01 -3.91 -16.78
CA ILE A 69 2.75 -3.25 -17.11
C ILE A 69 3.07 -1.88 -17.69
N GLU A 70 2.69 -1.66 -18.95
CA GLU A 70 2.61 -0.30 -19.49
C GLU A 70 1.67 0.52 -18.61
N PHE A 71 2.15 1.62 -18.05
CA PHE A 71 1.43 2.34 -17.00
C PHE A 71 1.24 3.81 -17.40
N PRO A 72 0.13 4.13 -18.11
CA PRO A 72 -0.11 5.45 -18.66
C PRO A 72 -0.22 6.54 -17.59
N ALA A 73 0.23 7.75 -17.93
CA ALA A 73 -0.06 8.94 -17.14
C ALA A 73 -1.59 9.12 -16.97
N GLY A 74 -2.03 9.49 -15.76
CA GLY A 74 -3.44 9.62 -15.39
C GLY A 74 -4.12 8.31 -15.00
N SER A 75 -3.49 7.15 -15.23
CA SER A 75 -4.02 5.86 -14.79
C SER A 75 -3.67 5.56 -13.33
N THR A 76 -4.49 4.73 -12.68
CA THR A 76 -4.29 4.29 -11.29
C THR A 76 -4.30 2.77 -11.21
N ILE A 77 -3.39 2.23 -10.41
CA ILE A 77 -3.32 0.80 -10.10
C ILE A 77 -3.34 0.58 -8.58
N LEU A 78 -4.00 -0.49 -8.15
CA LEU A 78 -3.98 -0.97 -6.78
C LEU A 78 -3.02 -2.16 -6.67
N VAL A 79 -2.05 -2.08 -5.77
CA VAL A 79 -1.07 -3.17 -5.54
C VAL A 79 -0.91 -3.45 -4.05
N PRO A 80 -0.70 -4.72 -3.64
CA PRO A 80 -0.33 -5.04 -2.26
C PRO A 80 1.18 -4.76 -2.08
N SER A 81 1.54 -3.47 -2.00
CA SER A 81 2.92 -3.00 -2.19
C SER A 81 3.90 -3.49 -1.12
N SER A 82 3.42 -3.88 0.06
CA SER A 82 4.23 -4.52 1.09
C SER A 82 4.50 -6.00 0.82
N ALA A 83 3.66 -6.69 0.04
CA ALA A 83 3.78 -8.12 -0.23
C ALA A 83 4.54 -8.40 -1.54
N ILE A 84 4.33 -7.58 -2.57
CA ILE A 84 4.90 -7.77 -3.90
C ILE A 84 6.13 -6.88 -4.10
N LEU A 85 7.24 -7.47 -4.53
CA LEU A 85 8.42 -6.76 -4.99
C LEU A 85 8.09 -6.00 -6.29
N HIS A 86 8.23 -4.68 -6.26
CA HIS A 86 7.85 -3.83 -7.38
C HIS A 86 8.82 -2.67 -7.59
N SER A 87 8.78 -2.10 -8.79
CA SER A 87 9.48 -0.87 -9.16
C SER A 87 8.79 -0.21 -10.34
N ASN A 88 9.22 0.97 -10.72
CA ASN A 88 8.94 1.53 -12.04
C ASN A 88 10.25 1.94 -12.74
N ILE A 89 10.22 1.96 -14.06
CA ILE A 89 11.38 2.28 -14.89
C ILE A 89 11.37 3.75 -15.32
N SER A 90 12.53 4.25 -15.76
CA SER A 90 12.68 5.60 -16.29
C SER A 90 11.79 5.85 -17.51
N VAL A 91 11.49 7.13 -17.74
CA VAL A 91 10.94 7.64 -19.00
C VAL A 91 12.07 8.03 -19.96
N GLN A 92 11.73 8.41 -21.20
CA GLN A 92 12.70 8.86 -22.19
C GLN A 92 13.27 10.24 -21.82
N GLN A 93 14.30 10.66 -22.55
CA GLN A 93 14.81 12.02 -22.45
C GLN A 93 13.71 13.03 -22.82
N ASP A 94 13.66 14.16 -22.10
CA ASP A 94 12.68 15.24 -22.28
C ASP A 94 11.22 14.88 -21.96
N GLU A 95 10.98 13.72 -21.33
CA GLU A 95 9.70 13.33 -20.75
C GLU A 95 9.65 13.59 -19.25
N GLU A 96 8.44 13.73 -18.70
CA GLU A 96 8.22 13.93 -17.27
C GLU A 96 7.33 12.86 -16.66
N ARG A 97 7.79 12.28 -15.56
CA ARG A 97 7.04 11.35 -14.73
C ARG A 97 7.10 11.76 -13.26
N ALA A 98 5.92 11.84 -12.68
CA ALA A 98 5.66 11.97 -11.26
C ALA A 98 4.69 10.86 -10.82
N SER A 99 4.43 10.74 -9.52
CA SER A 99 3.36 9.86 -9.05
C SER A 99 2.69 10.37 -7.79
N PHE A 100 1.44 9.99 -7.63
CA PHE A 100 0.69 10.17 -6.40
C PHE A 100 0.35 8.79 -5.83
N THR A 101 0.75 8.54 -4.59
CA THR A 101 0.49 7.28 -3.91
C THR A 101 -0.37 7.51 -2.68
N GLN A 102 -1.26 6.55 -2.40
CA GLN A 102 -2.07 6.53 -1.19
C GLN A 102 -2.01 5.13 -0.58
N TYR A 103 -1.81 5.06 0.72
CA TYR A 103 -1.51 3.81 1.42
C TYR A 103 -1.88 3.88 2.90
N CYS A 104 -1.77 2.74 3.55
CA CYS A 104 -2.06 2.55 4.97
C CYS A 104 -0.85 1.93 5.66
N ALA A 105 -0.26 2.63 6.62
CA ALA A 105 0.84 2.08 7.42
C ALA A 105 0.33 0.94 8.32
N GLY A 106 0.98 -0.22 8.27
CA GLY A 106 0.59 -1.38 9.08
C GLY A 106 0.71 -1.12 10.59
N GLY A 107 1.56 -0.15 10.99
CA GLY A 107 1.69 0.30 12.37
C GLY A 107 0.40 0.88 12.95
N ILE A 108 -0.42 1.55 12.13
CA ILE A 108 -1.70 2.13 12.56
C ILE A 108 -2.68 1.02 12.94
N PHE A 109 -2.75 -0.05 12.15
CA PHE A 109 -3.62 -1.20 12.39
C PHE A 109 -3.20 -1.93 13.66
N ARG A 110 -1.90 -2.20 13.83
CA ARG A 110 -1.36 -2.79 15.06
C ARG A 110 -1.68 -1.95 16.30
N TRP A 111 -1.63 -0.62 16.19
CA TRP A 111 -1.98 0.29 17.29
C TRP A 111 -3.46 0.20 17.63
N VAL A 112 -4.35 0.14 16.63
CA VAL A 112 -5.80 -0.07 16.84
C VAL A 112 -6.06 -1.43 17.50
N ASP A 113 -5.44 -2.51 17.00
CA ASP A 113 -5.58 -3.88 17.54
C ASP A 113 -5.10 -3.98 18.99
N ASN A 114 -4.11 -3.18 19.38
CA ASN A 114 -3.63 -3.07 20.75
C ASN A 114 -4.58 -2.25 21.66
N GLY A 115 -5.78 -1.90 21.19
CA GLY A 115 -6.69 -1.03 21.92
C GLY A 115 -6.18 0.40 22.01
N CYS A 116 -5.69 0.94 20.89
CA CYS A 116 -5.20 2.32 20.76
C CYS A 116 -3.97 2.61 21.64
N ARG A 117 -3.05 1.64 21.72
CA ARG A 117 -1.83 1.68 22.54
C ARG A 117 -0.59 1.28 21.73
N THR A 118 0.55 1.83 22.10
CA THR A 118 1.83 1.31 21.60
C THR A 118 2.01 -0.15 22.03
N LYS A 119 2.88 -0.88 21.33
CA LYS A 119 3.20 -2.28 21.69
C LYS A 119 3.70 -2.39 23.15
N ALA A 120 4.55 -1.46 23.56
CA ALA A 120 5.12 -1.43 24.90
C ALA A 120 4.06 -1.16 25.98
N GLU A 121 3.15 -0.22 25.73
CA GLU A 121 2.02 0.04 26.65
C GLU A 121 1.08 -1.15 26.74
N PHE A 122 0.73 -1.78 25.61
CA PHE A 122 -0.14 -2.95 25.62
C PHE A 122 0.47 -4.09 26.42
N GLN A 123 1.73 -4.44 26.14
CA GLN A 123 2.47 -5.47 26.86
C GLN A 123 2.55 -5.19 28.37
N ARG A 124 2.78 -3.94 28.77
CA ARG A 124 2.83 -3.54 30.18
C ARG A 124 1.46 -3.59 30.86
N SER A 125 0.41 -3.18 30.14
CA SER A 125 -0.95 -3.09 30.69
C SER A 125 -1.62 -4.46 30.87
N ASP A 126 -1.41 -5.38 29.94
CA ASP A 126 -1.99 -6.72 29.98
C ASP A 126 -1.10 -7.70 29.19
N PHE A 127 -0.16 -8.31 29.89
CA PHE A 127 0.80 -9.25 29.30
C PHE A 127 0.12 -10.53 28.77
N SER A 128 -0.98 -10.96 29.41
CA SER A 128 -1.70 -12.17 29.03
C SER A 128 -2.42 -11.97 27.69
N ALA A 129 -3.16 -10.86 27.55
CA ALA A 129 -3.78 -10.49 26.29
C ALA A 129 -2.76 -10.17 25.19
N TYR A 130 -1.64 -9.51 25.54
CA TYR A 130 -0.55 -9.29 24.60
C TYR A 130 0.00 -10.61 24.04
N SER A 131 0.26 -11.60 24.91
CA SER A 131 0.81 -12.89 24.48
C SER A 131 -0.13 -13.63 23.52
N ARG A 132 -1.43 -13.70 23.84
CA ARG A 132 -2.45 -14.26 22.93
C ARG A 132 -2.50 -13.52 21.60
N SER A 133 -2.49 -12.19 21.63
CA SER A 133 -2.51 -11.38 20.40
C SER A 133 -1.29 -11.65 19.51
N MET A 134 -0.12 -11.91 20.09
CA MET A 134 1.08 -12.25 19.32
C MET A 134 0.98 -13.63 18.65
N GLU A 135 0.35 -14.61 19.32
CA GLU A 135 0.04 -15.93 18.75
C GLU A 135 -0.94 -15.81 17.58
N ASP A 136 -2.04 -15.06 17.75
CA ASP A 136 -3.03 -14.82 16.70
C ASP A 136 -2.39 -14.15 15.46
N ARG A 137 -1.49 -13.20 15.70
CA ARG A 137 -0.77 -12.48 14.64
C ARG A 137 0.17 -13.39 13.84
N ALA A 138 0.67 -14.49 14.42
CA ALA A 138 1.50 -15.44 13.69
C ALA A 138 0.73 -16.08 12.52
N GLN A 139 -0.58 -16.20 12.64
CA GLN A 139 -1.48 -16.71 11.60
C GLN A 139 -2.18 -15.59 10.81
N GLY A 140 -1.93 -14.32 11.17
CA GLY A 140 -2.63 -13.16 10.61
C GLY A 140 -2.49 -12.99 9.10
N TRP A 141 -1.43 -13.54 8.49
CA TRP A 141 -1.26 -13.52 7.03
C TRP A 141 -2.34 -14.31 6.30
N GLN A 142 -2.81 -15.42 6.86
CA GLN A 142 -3.88 -16.23 6.26
C GLN A 142 -5.19 -15.46 6.23
N ASN A 143 -5.49 -14.76 7.33
CA ASN A 143 -6.65 -13.89 7.41
C ASN A 143 -6.54 -12.73 6.41
N GLY A 144 -5.36 -12.13 6.30
CA GLY A 144 -5.08 -11.09 5.30
C GLY A 144 -5.31 -11.56 3.87
N LEU A 145 -4.84 -12.77 3.52
CA LEU A 145 -5.05 -13.33 2.17
C LEU A 145 -6.52 -13.56 1.84
N ARG A 146 -7.34 -13.95 2.82
CA ARG A 146 -8.80 -14.14 2.64
C ARG A 146 -9.55 -12.84 2.34
N LEU A 147 -8.93 -11.68 2.54
CA LEU A 147 -9.53 -10.38 2.19
C LEU A 147 -9.41 -10.05 0.70
N PHE A 148 -8.55 -10.76 -0.04
CA PHE A 148 -8.45 -10.60 -1.48
C PHE A 148 -9.51 -11.44 -2.20
N SER A 149 -10.09 -10.87 -3.26
CA SER A 149 -10.98 -11.63 -4.13
C SER A 149 -10.23 -12.76 -4.84
N THR A 150 -10.88 -13.91 -4.91
CA THR A 150 -10.47 -15.04 -5.74
C THR A 150 -10.76 -14.77 -7.21
N LEU A 151 -10.12 -15.53 -8.11
CA LEU A 151 -10.41 -15.44 -9.55
C LEU A 151 -11.86 -15.80 -9.89
N GLU A 152 -12.48 -16.70 -9.12
CA GLU A 152 -13.88 -17.09 -9.30
C GLU A 152 -14.82 -15.95 -8.90
N GLU A 153 -14.59 -15.32 -7.75
CA GLU A 153 -15.33 -14.14 -7.33
C GLU A 153 -15.18 -13.01 -8.34
N MET A 154 -13.96 -12.75 -8.84
CA MET A 154 -13.73 -11.71 -9.85
C MET A 154 -14.51 -11.96 -11.15
N LYS A 155 -14.58 -13.22 -11.60
CA LYS A 155 -15.35 -13.60 -12.80
C LYS A 155 -16.86 -13.41 -12.62
N SER A 156 -17.38 -13.39 -11.38
CA SER A 156 -18.81 -13.16 -11.14
C SER A 156 -19.23 -11.70 -11.36
N TYR A 157 -18.29 -10.76 -11.46
CA TYR A 157 -18.54 -9.33 -11.65
C TYR A 157 -18.43 -8.85 -13.11
N ILE A 158 -18.10 -9.74 -14.05
CA ILE A 158 -17.92 -9.45 -15.49
C ILE A 158 -18.85 -10.31 -16.33
#